data_AF-A0A061FW79-F1
#
_entry.id   AF-A0A061FW79-F1
#
_cell.length_a   1.000
_cell.length_b   1.000
_cell.length_c   1.000
_cell.angle_alpha   90.00
_cell.angle_beta   90.00
_cell.angle_gamma   90.00
#
_symmetry.space_group_name_H-M   'P 1'
#
loop_
_entity.id
_entity.type
_entity.pdbx_description
1 polymer ?
#
loop_
_entity_poly.entity_id
_entity_poly.type
_entity_poly.pdbx_seq_one_letter_code
_entity_poly.pdbx_strand_id
1 'polypeptide(L)'
;MVPHLIWDAITGIYHFFRDLCTIEILVDHMKVLEGKICETICKLKKSFALGFFDFMEHLSIHLPYEAKVDGPDQYRWMYPFERFLQHLKKVKNRALVEGSICEAYIIEEISSFCS
;
A
#
# COMPACT_ATOMS: atom_id res chain seq x y z
N MET A 1 25.43 -11.19 -8.84
CA MET A 1 25.04 -11.62 -7.47
C MET A 1 24.77 -10.36 -6.66
N VAL A 2 23.59 -10.21 -6.08
CA VAL A 2 23.24 -9.02 -5.28
C VAL A 2 24.00 -9.09 -3.95
N PRO A 3 24.61 -7.99 -3.46
CA PRO A 3 25.27 -7.97 -2.16
C PRO A 3 24.34 -8.37 -1.02
N HIS A 4 24.82 -9.16 -0.06
CA HIS A 4 24.03 -9.68 1.06
C HIS A 4 23.30 -8.59 1.83
N LEU A 5 23.95 -7.44 2.06
CA LEU A 5 23.36 -6.29 2.75
C LEU A 5 22.12 -5.74 2.04
N ILE A 6 22.17 -5.66 0.70
CA ILE A 6 21.04 -5.19 -0.11
C ILE A 6 19.92 -6.22 -0.06
N TRP A 7 20.26 -7.51 -0.18
CA TRP A 7 19.27 -8.58 -0.12
C TRP A 7 18.56 -8.61 1.24
N ASP A 8 19.30 -8.50 2.35
CA ASP A 8 18.74 -8.45 3.70
C ASP A 8 17.79 -7.27 3.89
N ALA A 9 18.17 -6.10 3.39
CA ALA A 9 17.35 -4.89 3.52
C ALA A 9 16.04 -5.01 2.73
N ILE A 10 16.10 -5.51 1.49
CA ILE A 10 14.92 -5.74 0.64
C ILE A 10 14.01 -6.82 1.24
N THR A 11 14.59 -7.93 1.70
CA THR A 11 13.83 -9.02 2.32
C THR A 11 13.18 -8.55 3.63
N GLY A 12 13.87 -7.70 4.41
CA GLY A 12 13.33 -7.10 5.62
C GLY A 12 12.08 -6.25 5.36
N ILE A 13 12.10 -5.41 4.33
CA ILE A 13 10.94 -4.56 4.00
C ILE A 13 9.80 -5.36 3.37
N TYR A 14 10.12 -6.37 2.57
CA TYR A 14 9.12 -7.31 2.04
C TYR A 14 8.38 -8.03 3.18
N HIS A 15 9.11 -8.59 4.14
CA HIS A 15 8.50 -9.27 5.28
C HIS A 15 7.66 -8.30 6.13
N PHE A 16 8.14 -7.07 6.34
CA PHE A 16 7.36 -6.05 7.03
C PHE A 16 5.99 -5.80 6.38
N PHE A 17 5.94 -5.50 5.08
CA PHE A 17 4.67 -5.23 4.40
C PHE A 17 3.77 -6.48 4.31
N ARG A 18 4.36 -7.66 4.13
CA ARG A 18 3.59 -8.91 4.15
C ARG A 18 2.92 -9.13 5.50
N ASP A 19 3.65 -8.90 6.58
CA ASP A 19 3.19 -9.10 7.95
C ASP A 19 2.22 -7.99 8.40
N LEU A 20 2.32 -6.79 7.82
CA LEU A 20 1.38 -5.67 8.00
C LEU A 20 0.04 -5.92 7.28
N CYS A 21 0.08 -6.48 6.08
CA CYS A 21 -1.10 -6.76 5.26
C CYS A 21 -1.83 -8.06 5.61
N THR A 22 -1.63 -8.60 6.81
CA THR A 22 -2.38 -9.77 7.26
C THR A 22 -3.84 -9.41 7.52
N ILE A 23 -4.75 -10.34 7.24
CA ILE A 23 -6.19 -10.15 7.47
C ILE A 23 -6.47 -10.00 8.97
N GLU A 24 -5.76 -10.75 9.80
CA GLU A 24 -5.86 -10.70 11.25
C GLU A 24 -4.81 -9.74 11.82
N ILE A 25 -5.26 -8.81 12.67
CA ILE A 25 -4.37 -7.90 13.42
C ILE A 25 -4.30 -8.36 14.86
N LEU A 26 -3.12 -8.82 15.26
CA LEU A 26 -2.80 -9.13 16.64
C LEU A 26 -1.96 -7.99 17.21
N VAL A 27 -2.42 -7.38 18.29
CA VAL A 27 -1.80 -6.18 18.90
C VAL A 27 -0.32 -6.40 19.23
N ASP A 28 0.03 -7.56 19.77
CA ASP A 28 1.43 -7.86 20.10
C ASP A 28 2.30 -8.05 18.86
N HIS A 29 1.74 -8.52 17.74
CA HIS A 29 2.44 -8.60 16.47
C HIS A 29 2.72 -7.20 15.91
N MET A 30 1.76 -6.27 16.01
CA MET A 30 1.95 -4.88 15.60
C MET A 30 3.02 -4.17 16.43
N LYS A 31 3.09 -4.39 17.75
CA LYS A 31 4.18 -3.88 18.60
C LYS A 31 5.56 -4.38 18.14
N VAL A 32 5.65 -5.64 17.74
CA VAL A 32 6.89 -6.20 17.19
C VAL A 32 7.25 -5.54 15.84
N LEU A 33 6.25 -5.27 15.00
CA LEU A 33 6.44 -4.59 13.72
C LEU A 33 6.88 -3.12 13.90
N GLU A 34 6.36 -2.39 14.89
CA GLU A 34 6.80 -1.02 15.25
C GLU A 34 8.32 -0.96 15.52
N GLY A 35 8.87 -1.98 16.18
CA GLY A 35 10.32 -2.08 16.39
C GLY A 35 11.08 -2.49 15.11
N LYS A 36 10.61 -3.53 14.43
CA LYS A 36 11.28 -4.08 13.23
C LYS A 36 11.40 -3.08 12.09
N ILE A 37 10.40 -2.22 11.88
CA ILE A 37 10.42 -1.26 10.78
C ILE A 37 11.55 -0.23 10.93
N CYS A 38 11.83 0.21 12.15
CA CYS A 38 12.94 1.13 12.43
C CYS A 38 14.30 0.51 12.02
N GLU A 39 14.50 -0.78 12.33
CA GLU A 39 15.71 -1.50 11.94
C GLU A 39 15.79 -1.71 10.42
N THR A 40 14.68 -2.10 9.79
CA THR A 40 14.59 -2.32 8.35
C THR A 40 14.89 -1.05 7.57
N ILE A 41 14.30 0.09 7.94
CA ILE A 41 14.58 1.38 7.29
C ILE A 41 16.05 1.75 7.48
N CYS A 42 16.63 1.55 8.67
CA CYS A 42 18.07 1.78 8.88
C CYS A 42 18.95 0.92 7.96
N LYS A 43 18.60 -0.35 7.74
CA LYS A 43 19.32 -1.25 6.82
C LYS A 43 19.18 -0.81 5.36
N LEU A 44 17.97 -0.42 4.94
CA LEU A 44 17.72 0.12 3.61
C LEU A 44 18.51 1.43 3.40
N LYS A 45 18.55 2.35 4.37
CA LYS A 45 19.34 3.59 4.30
C LYS A 45 20.83 3.38 4.12
N LYS A 46 21.37 2.31 4.70
CA LYS A 46 22.78 1.94 4.52
C LYS A 46 23.06 1.35 3.14
N SER A 47 22.04 0.79 2.49
CA SER A 47 22.17 0.02 1.25
C SER A 47 21.86 0.84 0.00
N PHE A 48 20.98 1.84 0.11
CA PHE A 48 20.57 2.72 -0.99
C PHE A 48 21.10 4.14 -0.81
N ALA A 49 21.17 4.90 -1.91
CA ALA A 49 21.63 6.28 -1.88
C ALA A 49 20.67 7.17 -1.07
N LEU A 50 21.18 8.22 -0.45
CA LEU A 50 20.38 9.19 0.32
C LEU A 50 19.24 9.82 -0.50
N GLY A 51 19.41 9.98 -1.81
CA GLY A 51 18.37 10.49 -2.70
C GLY A 51 17.19 9.52 -2.93
N PHE A 52 17.32 8.25 -2.53
CA PHE A 52 16.21 7.29 -2.52
C PHE A 52 15.31 7.45 -1.29
N PHE A 53 15.79 8.11 -0.22
CA PHE A 53 15.00 8.30 1.00
C PHE A 53 14.41 9.70 1.04
N ASP A 54 13.14 9.78 0.69
CA ASP A 54 12.30 10.93 0.96
C ASP A 54 11.42 10.67 2.22
N PHE A 55 10.37 11.46 2.39
CA PHE A 55 9.49 11.35 3.54
C PHE A 55 8.60 10.10 3.48
N MET A 56 8.37 9.54 2.29
CA MET A 56 7.49 8.40 2.04
C MET A 56 8.05 7.12 2.65
N GLU A 57 9.37 6.86 2.54
CA GLU A 57 9.97 5.68 3.17
C GLU A 57 9.82 5.72 4.70
N HIS A 58 9.78 6.92 5.28
CA HIS A 58 9.61 7.12 6.72
C HIS A 58 8.17 6.93 7.20
N LEU A 59 7.16 7.14 6.35
CA LEU A 59 5.76 6.92 6.73
C LEU A 59 5.50 5.48 7.16
N SER A 60 6.27 4.52 6.65
CA SER A 60 6.17 3.11 7.00
C SER A 60 6.31 2.85 8.52
N ILE A 61 6.97 3.75 9.26
CA ILE A 61 7.13 3.64 10.73
C ILE A 61 5.77 3.78 11.45
N HIS A 62 4.84 4.54 10.88
CA HIS A 62 3.53 4.80 11.48
C HIS A 62 2.50 3.70 11.19
N LEU A 63 2.67 2.95 10.09
CA LEU A 63 1.70 1.95 9.64
C LEU A 63 1.34 0.90 10.70
N PRO A 64 2.27 0.32 11.49
CA PRO A 64 1.88 -0.68 12.49
C PRO A 64 1.01 -0.10 13.62
N TYR A 65 1.25 1.17 13.98
CA TYR A 65 0.42 1.88 14.95
C TYR A 65 -0.97 2.15 14.36
N GLU A 66 -1.03 2.63 13.12
CA GLU A 66 -2.29 2.89 12.42
C GLU A 66 -3.11 1.61 12.26
N ALA A 67 -2.49 0.51 11.83
CA ALA A 67 -3.16 -0.80 11.73
C ALA A 67 -3.72 -1.25 13.09
N LYS A 68 -2.99 -1.03 14.18
CA LYS A 68 -3.45 -1.36 15.54
C LYS A 68 -4.69 -0.56 15.98
N VAL A 69 -4.82 0.70 15.55
CA VAL A 69 -5.94 1.57 15.94
C VAL A 69 -7.13 1.42 15.01
N ASP A 70 -6.89 1.40 13.70
CA ASP A 70 -7.91 1.53 12.67
C ASP A 70 -8.23 0.19 11.95
N GLY A 71 -7.51 -0.88 12.26
CA GLY A 71 -7.71 -2.19 11.64
C GLY A 71 -6.92 -2.40 10.34
N PRO A 72 -7.27 -3.41 9.52
CA PRO A 72 -6.43 -3.86 8.40
C PRO A 72 -6.24 -2.80 7.32
N ASP A 73 -4.98 -2.49 7.02
CA ASP A 73 -4.59 -1.45 6.07
C ASP A 73 -5.02 -1.73 4.62
N GLN A 74 -5.28 -3.00 4.27
CA GLN A 74 -5.66 -3.42 2.91
C GLN A 74 -6.88 -2.68 2.33
N TYR A 75 -7.80 -2.21 3.17
CA TYR A 75 -8.99 -1.44 2.73
C TYR A 75 -8.80 0.08 2.81
N ARG A 76 -7.69 0.54 3.40
CA ARG A 76 -7.37 1.96 3.61
C ARG A 76 -6.35 2.48 2.60
N TRP A 77 -5.69 1.58 1.86
CA TRP A 77 -4.78 1.98 0.79
C TRP A 77 -5.53 2.69 -0.32
N MET A 78 -4.87 3.63 -0.98
CA MET A 78 -5.44 4.34 -2.13
C MET A 78 -5.50 3.45 -3.37
N TYR A 79 -4.65 2.41 -3.43
CA TYR A 79 -4.48 1.54 -4.60
C TYR A 79 -5.76 0.87 -5.11
N PRO A 80 -6.65 0.25 -4.28
CA PRO A 80 -7.91 -0.31 -4.76
C PRO A 80 -8.82 0.75 -5.41
N PHE A 81 -8.90 1.94 -4.82
CA PHE A 81 -9.69 3.05 -5.34
C PHE A 81 -9.13 3.58 -6.66
N GLU A 82 -7.82 3.80 -6.73
CA GLU A 82 -7.15 4.23 -7.97
C GLU A 82 -7.29 3.21 -9.10
N ARG A 83 -7.15 1.92 -8.78
CA ARG A 83 -7.35 0.81 -9.73
C ARG A 83 -8.78 0.77 -10.26
N PHE A 84 -9.76 0.96 -9.38
CA PHE A 84 -11.16 1.02 -9.77
C PHE A 84 -11.44 2.25 -10.66
N LEU A 85 -10.96 3.43 -10.25
CA LEU A 85 -11.08 4.64 -11.06
C LEU A 85 -10.40 4.50 -12.43
N GLN A 86 -9.24 3.83 -12.50
CA GLN A 86 -8.56 3.55 -13.76
C GLN A 86 -9.42 2.66 -14.67
N HIS A 87 -10.13 1.67 -14.11
CA HIS A 87 -11.06 0.83 -14.87
C HIS A 87 -12.22 1.65 -15.45
N LEU A 88 -12.82 2.54 -14.65
CA LEU A 88 -13.91 3.43 -15.08
C LEU A 88 -13.45 4.50 -16.10
N LYS A 89 -12.20 4.95 -16.01
CA LYS A 89 -11.60 5.97 -16.89
C LYS A 89 -11.34 5.50 -18.33
N LYS A 90 -11.80 4.30 -18.72
CA LYS A 90 -11.76 3.80 -20.11
C LYS A 90 -12.82 4.52 -20.98
N VAL A 91 -12.73 5.85 -21.02
CA VAL A 91 -13.71 6.74 -21.64
C VAL A 91 -13.56 6.74 -23.15
N LYS A 92 -14.66 6.49 -23.86
CA LYS A 92 -14.74 6.62 -25.33
C LYS A 92 -14.98 8.06 -25.78
N ASN A 93 -15.73 8.83 -25.00
CA ASN A 93 -16.06 10.22 -25.29
C ASN A 93 -15.18 11.20 -24.49
N ARG A 94 -14.09 11.67 -25.11
CA ARG A 94 -13.14 12.60 -24.47
C ARG A 94 -13.68 14.04 -24.30
N ALA A 95 -14.81 14.38 -24.92
CA ALA A 95 -15.41 15.71 -24.76
C ALA A 95 -16.09 15.88 -23.39
N LEU A 96 -16.50 14.78 -22.74
CA LEU A 96 -17.19 14.76 -21.45
C LEU A 96 -16.64 13.62 -20.58
N VAL A 97 -15.40 13.76 -20.14
CA VAL A 97 -14.68 12.72 -19.40
C VAL A 97 -15.38 12.37 -18.08
N GLU A 98 -15.75 13.37 -17.29
CA GLU A 98 -16.40 13.18 -15.99
C GLU A 98 -17.76 12.50 -16.13
N GLY A 99 -18.61 12.97 -17.06
CA GLY A 99 -19.90 12.37 -17.34
C GLY A 99 -19.79 10.90 -17.78
N SER A 100 -18.79 10.58 -18.61
CA SER A 100 -18.54 9.20 -19.06
C SER A 100 -18.08 8.27 -17.93
N ILE A 101 -17.32 8.80 -16.94
CA ILE A 101 -16.91 8.04 -15.76
C ILE A 101 -18.12 7.77 -14.85
N CYS A 102 -18.97 8.76 -14.63
CA CYS A 102 -20.21 8.60 -13.86
C CYS A 102 -21.15 7.56 -14.49
N GLU A 103 -21.31 7.60 -15.82
CA GLU A 103 -22.11 6.60 -16.54
C GLU A 103 -21.51 5.19 -16.40
N ALA A 104 -20.20 5.04 -16.58
CA ALA A 104 -19.51 3.75 -16.42
C ALA A 104 -19.65 3.21 -14.99
N TYR A 105 -19.59 4.08 -13.98
CA TYR A 105 -19.80 3.70 -12.58
C TYR A 105 -21.20 3.14 -12.34
N ILE A 106 -22.24 3.82 -12.82
CA ILE A 106 -23.64 3.37 -12.70
C ILE A 106 -23.82 1.99 -13.35
N ILE A 107 -23.25 1.79 -14.54
CA ILE A 107 -23.33 0.51 -15.25
C ILE A 107 -22.65 -0.61 -14.46
N GLU A 108 -21.45 -0.36 -13.91
CA GLU A 108 -20.71 -1.34 -13.11
C GLU A 108 -21.47 -1.71 -11.83
N GLU A 109 -22.06 -0.72 -11.16
CA GLU A 109 -22.87 -0.91 -9.95
C GLU A 109 -24.11 -1.77 -10.24
N ILE A 110 -24.88 -1.43 -11.29
CA ILE A 110 -26.05 -2.22 -11.71
C ILE A 110 -25.64 -3.65 -12.05
N SER A 111 -24.54 -3.84 -12.79
CA SER A 111 -24.05 -5.18 -13.15
C SER A 111 -23.70 -6.01 -11.92
N SER A 112 -23.11 -5.39 -10.89
CA SER A 112 -22.78 -6.07 -9.64
C SER A 112 -24.02 -6.44 -8.82
N PHE A 113 -25.09 -5.64 -8.86
CA PHE A 113 -26.35 -5.95 -8.16
C PHE A 113 -27.21 -7.00 -8.87
N CYS A 114 -27.10 -7.08 -10.20
CA CYS A 114 -27.87 -8.01 -11.02
C CYS A 114 -27.20 -9.38 -11.24
N SER A 115 -25.99 -9.60 -10.70
CA SER A 115 -25.27 -10.88 -10.74
C SER A 115 -25.48 -11.68 -9.46
#